data_AF-A0A2S6HUB7-F1
#
_entry.id   AF-A0A2S6HUB7-F1
#
_cell.length_a   1.000
_cell.length_b   1.000
_cell.length_c   1.000
_cell.angle_alpha   90.00
_cell.angle_beta   90.00
_cell.angle_gamma   90.00
#
_symmetry.space_group_name_H-M   'P 1'
#
loop_
_entity.id
_entity.type
_entity.pdbx_description
1 polymer ?
#
loop_
_entity_poly.entity_id
_entity_poly.type
_entity_poly.pdbx_seq_one_letter_code
_entity_poly.pdbx_strand_id
1 'polypeptide(L)'
;MALFDNIGNFLFPNNGNLSKEEEQKEEKKHQNQYLEMMYMYQSYYGVVETKKYVLQGSILSCQYGTKLSKLDCLEDHGVYSKGNPVMTISDCADSNIHSFGSCLCPEKNYEGRLPMTVAQDSKGTPAKKAPGNNYAHICVPVINENSVWHQVDSKVLIELKQKGYAPILLESAVLVCQYGGIIRIKEVPSSAKEICEKIEIAPWLFGYRGKPNVVNGRSVKFSSKERQKLNNIKGVKGIDWYSYENRTGPNVYTAPYLENRTFNIGQDGELTDESGRYWITLGPKVILPNYPDNGKLVTSEFGDYIGCRVDVVLFDANEDEYVYIECVFSGDIKAHTYSNGIYQTGHPYPNSHSAKAEPYKVEYADGSIVEFTGKQPSSNGKMSNYSVVELFVYQK
;
A
#
# COMPACT_ATOMS: atom_id res chain seq x y z
N MET A 1 -40.72 16.01 -12.27
CA MET A 1 -39.51 15.77 -13.07
C MET A 1 -39.00 17.12 -13.52
N ALA A 2 -37.75 17.47 -13.19
CA ALA A 2 -37.14 18.68 -13.73
C ALA A 2 -36.86 18.47 -15.23
N LEU A 3 -37.18 19.48 -16.05
CA LEU A 3 -36.93 19.48 -17.49
C LEU A 3 -35.74 20.39 -17.76
N PHE A 4 -34.95 20.04 -18.78
CA PHE A 4 -33.83 20.86 -19.25
C PHE A 4 -34.28 21.62 -20.50
N ASP A 5 -33.93 22.90 -20.62
CA ASP A 5 -34.03 23.59 -21.90
C ASP A 5 -32.85 23.24 -22.83
N ASN A 6 -32.92 23.66 -24.09
CA ASN A 6 -31.90 23.36 -25.11
C ASN A 6 -30.53 24.03 -24.84
N ILE A 7 -30.40 24.84 -23.78
CA ILE A 7 -29.19 25.54 -23.36
C ILE A 7 -28.66 24.96 -22.03
N GLY A 8 -29.38 24.01 -21.42
CA GLY A 8 -29.01 23.36 -20.17
C GLY A 8 -29.49 24.09 -18.91
N ASN A 9 -30.42 25.04 -19.02
CA ASN A 9 -31.04 25.65 -17.85
C ASN A 9 -32.08 24.71 -17.25
N PHE A 10 -32.10 24.65 -15.92
CA PHE A 10 -33.05 23.84 -15.16
C PHE A 10 -34.40 24.55 -15.09
N LEU A 11 -35.45 23.87 -15.56
CA LEU A 11 -36.81 24.36 -15.49
C LEU A 11 -37.60 23.55 -14.44
N PHE A 12 -38.11 24.27 -13.44
CA PHE A 12 -39.07 23.73 -12.49
C PHE A 12 -40.49 23.95 -13.05
N PRO A 13 -41.29 22.89 -13.24
CA PRO A 13 -42.65 23.04 -13.70
C PRO A 13 -43.47 23.78 -12.64
N ASN A 14 -44.05 24.93 -13.02
CA ASN A 14 -44.93 25.69 -12.16
C ASN A 14 -46.37 25.21 -12.37
N ASN A 15 -46.92 24.52 -11.38
CA ASN A 15 -48.33 24.13 -11.38
C ASN A 15 -49.13 25.34 -10.90
N GLY A 16 -49.39 26.29 -11.82
CA GLY A 16 -49.80 27.67 -11.54
C GLY A 16 -51.16 27.88 -10.85
N ASN A 17 -51.33 27.40 -9.62
CA ASN A 17 -52.44 27.68 -8.71
C ASN A 17 -51.97 27.53 -7.25
N LEU A 18 -50.96 28.31 -6.85
CA LEU A 18 -50.42 28.31 -5.48
C LEU A 18 -50.79 29.62 -4.78
N SER A 19 -51.07 29.55 -3.48
CA SER A 19 -51.19 30.76 -2.66
C SER A 19 -49.82 31.42 -2.46
N LYS A 20 -49.78 32.71 -2.10
CA LYS A 20 -48.52 33.45 -1.87
C LYS A 20 -47.57 32.79 -0.87
N GLU A 21 -48.10 32.12 0.16
CA GLU A 21 -47.28 31.40 1.14
C GLU A 21 -46.71 30.10 0.59
N GLU A 22 -47.44 29.42 -0.29
CA GLU A 22 -46.99 28.19 -0.96
C GLU A 22 -45.97 28.51 -2.05
N GLU A 23 -46.15 29.60 -2.80
CA GLU A 23 -45.16 30.13 -3.74
C GLU A 23 -43.83 30.42 -3.05
N GLN A 24 -43.84 31.07 -1.89
CA GLN A 24 -42.61 31.34 -1.12
C GLN A 24 -41.92 30.06 -0.63
N LYS A 25 -42.69 29.05 -0.21
CA LYS A 25 -42.15 27.75 0.20
C LYS A 25 -41.56 26.98 -0.98
N GLU A 26 -42.22 26.99 -2.13
CA GLU A 26 -41.70 26.38 -3.34
C GLU A 26 -40.47 27.10 -3.87
N GLU A 27 -40.45 28.43 -3.85
CA GLU A 27 -39.30 29.22 -4.27
C GLU A 27 -38.08 28.93 -3.39
N LYS A 28 -38.26 28.84 -2.07
CA LYS A 28 -37.19 28.45 -1.14
C LYS A 28 -36.70 27.02 -1.39
N LYS A 29 -37.61 26.09 -1.72
CA LYS A 29 -37.27 24.71 -2.09
C LYS A 29 -36.48 24.66 -3.39
N HIS A 30 -36.89 25.42 -4.41
CA HIS A 30 -36.18 25.55 -5.67
C HIS A 30 -34.79 26.18 -5.48
N GLN A 31 -34.66 27.24 -4.67
CA GLN A 31 -33.36 27.84 -4.33
C GLN A 31 -32.40 26.83 -3.69
N ASN A 32 -32.88 26.00 -2.75
CA ASN A 32 -32.06 24.96 -2.15
C ASN A 32 -31.63 23.90 -3.17
N GLN A 33 -32.54 23.49 -4.07
CA GLN A 33 -32.22 22.55 -5.15
C GLN A 33 -31.22 23.13 -6.16
N TYR A 34 -31.34 24.42 -6.49
CA TYR A 34 -30.35 25.12 -7.31
C TYR A 34 -28.98 25.14 -6.64
N LEU A 35 -28.89 25.46 -5.34
CA LEU A 35 -27.64 25.45 -4.59
C LEU A 35 -26.98 24.07 -4.56
N GLU A 36 -27.77 23.02 -4.32
CA GLU A 36 -27.29 21.64 -4.32
C GLU A 36 -26.75 21.22 -5.69
N MET A 37 -27.45 21.56 -6.77
CA MET A 37 -26.99 21.22 -8.12
C MET A 37 -25.82 22.10 -8.60
N MET A 38 -25.75 23.37 -8.19
CA MET A 38 -24.58 24.21 -8.43
C MET A 38 -23.35 23.63 -7.73
N TYR A 39 -23.50 23.13 -6.51
CA TYR A 39 -22.43 22.42 -5.81
C TYR A 39 -22.02 21.14 -6.54
N MET A 40 -22.98 20.32 -7.00
CA MET A 40 -22.69 19.12 -7.80
C MET A 40 -21.98 19.44 -9.11
N TYR A 41 -22.40 20.49 -9.82
CA TYR A 41 -21.75 20.97 -11.04
C TYR A 41 -20.32 21.44 -10.76
N GLN A 42 -20.13 22.29 -9.76
CA GLN A 42 -18.80 22.77 -9.37
C GLN A 42 -17.89 21.64 -8.88
N SER A 43 -18.43 20.62 -8.20
CA SER A 43 -17.71 19.41 -7.79
C SER A 43 -17.29 18.57 -9.00
N TYR A 44 -18.19 18.36 -9.97
CA TYR A 44 -17.91 17.62 -11.21
C TYR A 44 -16.80 18.28 -12.05
N TYR A 45 -16.80 19.62 -12.13
CA TYR A 45 -15.75 20.38 -12.82
C TYR A 45 -14.54 20.73 -11.95
N GLY A 46 -14.48 20.23 -10.70
CA GLY A 46 -13.36 20.44 -9.78
C GLY A 46 -13.15 21.89 -9.31
N VAL A 47 -14.17 22.74 -9.42
CA VAL A 47 -14.15 24.17 -9.04
C VAL A 47 -14.26 24.36 -7.52
N VAL A 48 -14.89 23.43 -6.81
CA VAL A 48 -14.92 23.41 -5.33
C VAL A 48 -13.74 22.60 -4.83
N GLU A 49 -12.81 23.23 -4.10
CA GLU A 49 -11.79 22.51 -3.33
C GLU A 49 -12.49 21.58 -2.33
N THR A 50 -12.42 20.27 -2.59
CA THR A 50 -12.83 19.27 -1.61
C THR A 50 -11.99 19.47 -0.35
N LYS A 51 -12.63 19.63 0.81
CA LYS A 51 -11.91 19.75 2.09
C LYS A 51 -11.03 18.52 2.26
N LYS A 52 -9.71 18.69 2.19
CA LYS A 52 -8.75 17.61 2.39
C LYS A 52 -8.58 17.36 3.88
N TYR A 53 -8.97 16.16 4.30
CA TYR A 53 -8.79 15.67 5.67
C TYR A 53 -7.35 15.22 5.86
N VAL A 54 -6.78 15.52 7.03
CA VAL A 54 -5.42 15.11 7.39
C VAL A 54 -5.45 13.65 7.84
N LEU A 55 -4.51 12.87 7.32
CA LEU A 55 -4.39 11.44 7.58
C LEU A 55 -3.14 11.14 8.39
N GLN A 56 -3.11 10.01 9.09
CA GLN A 56 -1.89 9.51 9.69
C GLN A 56 -0.80 9.39 8.61
N GLY A 57 0.39 9.88 8.95
CA GLY A 57 1.54 9.95 8.06
C GLY A 57 1.63 11.21 7.20
N SER A 58 0.75 12.19 7.42
CA SER A 58 0.87 13.52 6.81
C SER A 58 2.20 14.18 7.15
N ILE A 59 2.75 14.90 6.17
CA ILE A 59 4.02 15.60 6.30
C ILE A 59 3.75 17.02 6.77
N LEU A 60 4.38 17.37 7.89
CA LEU A 60 4.31 18.66 8.54
C LEU A 60 5.57 19.47 8.20
N SER A 61 5.40 20.79 8.13
CA SER A 61 6.51 21.73 8.00
C SER A 61 6.35 22.91 8.94
N CYS A 62 7.43 23.37 9.54
CA CYS A 62 7.48 24.59 10.32
C CYS A 62 8.16 25.69 9.51
N GLN A 63 7.65 26.92 9.57
CA GLN A 63 8.22 28.10 8.91
C GLN A 63 9.71 28.31 9.19
N TYR A 64 10.16 28.01 10.42
CA TYR A 64 11.55 28.18 10.84
C TYR A 64 12.30 26.85 11.00
N GLY A 65 11.64 25.71 10.78
CA GLY A 65 12.26 24.39 10.91
C GLY A 65 13.08 24.03 9.69
N THR A 66 14.22 23.36 9.89
CA THR A 66 15.09 22.89 8.80
C THR A 66 14.69 21.53 8.25
N LYS A 67 13.91 20.74 8.98
CA LYS A 67 13.46 19.41 8.59
C LYS A 67 11.93 19.34 8.57
N LEU A 68 11.42 18.43 7.75
CA LEU A 68 10.02 18.02 7.78
C LEU A 68 9.80 17.04 8.92
N SER A 69 8.60 17.05 9.49
CA SER A 69 8.17 16.11 10.51
C SER A 69 6.98 15.31 9.99
N LYS A 70 6.76 14.11 10.51
CA LYS A 70 5.62 13.26 10.14
C LYS A 70 4.61 13.33 11.28
N LEU A 71 3.34 13.51 10.96
CA LEU A 71 2.23 13.36 11.90
C LEU A 71 1.95 11.87 12.03
N ASP A 72 2.26 11.29 13.17
CA ASP A 72 2.00 9.89 13.47
C ASP A 72 1.11 9.79 14.71
N CYS A 73 0.32 8.74 14.86
CA CYS A 73 -0.48 8.54 16.06
C CYS A 73 -0.44 7.07 16.45
N LEU A 74 -0.14 6.79 17.72
CA LEU A 74 -0.09 5.41 18.21
C LEU A 74 -1.49 4.79 18.33
N GLU A 75 -2.50 5.62 18.63
CA GLU A 75 -3.89 5.20 18.77
C GLU A 75 -4.74 5.86 17.68
N ASP A 76 -5.42 5.06 16.85
CA ASP A 76 -6.34 5.58 15.86
C ASP A 76 -7.78 5.74 16.40
N HIS A 77 -8.56 6.57 15.72
CA HIS A 77 -9.95 6.87 16.07
C HIS A 77 -10.96 5.88 15.47
N GLY A 78 -10.50 4.84 14.77
CA GLY A 78 -11.35 3.88 14.07
C GLY A 78 -12.01 4.41 12.79
N VAL A 79 -11.69 5.64 12.36
CA VAL A 79 -12.19 6.27 11.13
C VAL A 79 -11.05 6.37 10.13
N TYR A 80 -11.30 5.88 8.91
CA TYR A 80 -10.28 5.74 7.88
C TYR A 80 -10.70 6.46 6.60
N SER A 81 -9.74 7.07 5.92
CA SER A 81 -9.91 7.60 4.57
C SER A 81 -8.76 7.11 3.71
N LYS A 82 -9.08 6.48 2.58
CA LYS A 82 -8.12 5.87 1.65
C LYS A 82 -7.14 4.88 2.33
N GLY A 83 -7.63 4.17 3.36
CA GLY A 83 -6.87 3.15 4.10
C GLY A 83 -5.96 3.69 5.20
N ASN A 84 -5.91 5.01 5.41
CA ASN A 84 -5.15 5.63 6.50
C ASN A 84 -6.11 6.19 7.56
N PRO A 85 -5.77 6.12 8.86
CA PRO A 85 -6.53 6.77 9.91
C PRO A 85 -6.71 8.27 9.68
N VAL A 86 -7.92 8.76 9.91
CA VAL A 86 -8.25 10.20 9.88
C VAL A 86 -7.86 10.83 11.21
N MET A 87 -7.18 11.97 11.14
CA MET A 87 -6.70 12.70 12.31
C MET A 87 -7.77 13.69 12.83
N THR A 88 -7.72 14.00 14.12
CA THR A 88 -8.53 15.00 14.81
C THR A 88 -7.69 16.20 15.23
N ILE A 89 -8.36 17.30 15.57
CA ILE A 89 -7.67 18.50 16.07
C ILE A 89 -6.92 18.27 17.40
N SER A 90 -7.24 17.19 18.12
CA SER A 90 -6.61 16.84 19.39
C SER A 90 -5.35 15.98 19.22
N ASP A 91 -5.04 15.53 17.99
CA ASP A 91 -3.88 14.69 17.71
C ASP A 91 -2.59 15.53 17.59
N CYS A 92 -2.25 16.24 18.66
CA CYS A 92 -1.04 17.06 18.76
C CYS A 92 -0.22 16.72 20.00
N ALA A 93 -0.21 15.47 20.44
CA ALA A 93 0.65 15.01 21.53
C ALA A 93 2.13 14.96 21.12
N ASP A 94 3.04 15.01 22.10
CA ASP A 94 4.49 14.94 21.87
C ASP A 94 4.93 13.62 21.20
N SER A 95 4.17 12.55 21.44
CA SER A 95 4.34 11.26 20.76
C SER A 95 4.00 11.32 19.27
N ASN A 96 3.18 12.29 18.86
CA ASN A 96 2.57 12.35 17.54
C ASN A 96 3.29 13.30 16.58
N ILE A 97 3.94 14.34 17.12
CA ILE A 97 4.62 15.38 16.34
C ILE A 97 6.08 15.48 16.80
N HIS A 98 6.99 15.01 15.95
CA HIS A 98 8.42 15.11 16.22
C HIS A 98 8.99 16.52 15.91
N SER A 99 10.20 16.79 16.41
CA SER A 99 10.92 18.04 16.14
C SER A 99 11.18 18.31 14.65
N PHE A 100 11.25 19.59 14.26
CA PHE A 100 11.49 20.05 12.89
C PHE A 100 12.98 20.34 12.62
N GLY A 101 13.88 19.59 13.28
CA GLY A 101 15.32 19.81 13.20
C GLY A 101 15.76 21.09 13.91
N SER A 102 16.70 21.82 13.32
CA SER A 102 17.19 23.10 13.85
C SER A 102 16.18 24.23 13.60
N CYS A 103 16.02 25.14 14.56
CA CYS A 103 15.19 26.32 14.39
C CYS A 103 16.02 27.51 13.86
N LEU A 104 15.49 28.15 12.83
CA LEU A 104 16.07 29.33 12.20
C LEU A 104 15.36 30.64 12.61
N CYS A 105 14.55 30.62 13.67
CA CYS A 105 13.91 31.82 14.19
C CYS A 105 14.98 32.79 14.72
N PRO A 106 14.98 34.06 14.30
CA PRO A 106 15.89 35.06 14.84
C PRO A 106 15.74 35.21 16.36
N GLU A 107 16.85 35.17 17.08
CA GLU A 107 16.86 35.18 18.56
C GLU A 107 16.15 36.39 19.16
N LYS A 108 16.23 37.54 18.49
CA LYS A 108 15.51 38.78 18.83
C LYS A 108 13.99 38.62 19.02
N ASN A 109 13.39 37.59 18.42
CA ASN A 109 11.94 37.36 18.51
C ASN A 109 11.52 36.73 19.84
N TYR A 110 12.42 36.03 20.54
CA TYR A 110 12.09 35.25 21.74
C TYR A 110 13.08 35.41 22.90
N GLU A 111 14.22 36.05 22.69
CA GLU A 111 15.22 36.34 23.73
C GLU A 111 14.57 37.05 24.94
N GLY A 112 14.82 36.51 26.14
CA GLY A 112 14.26 37.02 27.40
C GLY A 112 12.77 36.77 27.60
N ARG A 113 12.08 36.12 26.65
CA ARG A 113 10.63 35.81 26.74
C ARG A 113 10.34 34.32 26.86
N LEU A 114 11.14 33.48 26.20
CA LEU A 114 10.90 32.05 26.11
C LEU A 114 12.18 31.27 26.44
N PRO A 115 12.07 30.08 27.06
CA PRO A 115 13.22 29.26 27.35
C PRO A 115 13.86 28.69 26.07
N MET A 116 15.17 28.46 26.12
CA MET A 116 15.91 27.82 25.03
C MET A 116 15.68 26.31 25.03
N THR A 117 15.47 25.73 23.85
CA THR A 117 15.40 24.30 23.62
C THR A 117 16.82 23.74 23.53
N VAL A 118 16.92 22.42 23.65
CA VAL A 118 18.21 21.72 23.61
C VAL A 118 18.93 21.92 22.27
N ALA A 119 20.26 21.89 22.31
CA ALA A 119 21.13 22.05 21.13
C ALA A 119 21.30 20.75 20.32
N GLN A 120 20.72 19.64 20.77
CA GLN A 120 20.79 18.33 20.11
C GLN A 120 19.39 17.70 20.06
N ASP A 121 19.06 17.00 18.98
CA ASP A 121 17.81 16.24 18.89
C ASP A 121 17.87 14.93 19.69
N SER A 122 16.75 14.21 19.77
CA SER A 122 16.64 12.92 20.48
C SER A 122 17.56 11.82 19.92
N LYS A 123 18.15 12.02 18.74
CA LYS A 123 19.12 11.11 18.11
C LYS A 123 20.57 11.60 18.26
N GLY A 124 20.80 12.66 19.04
CA GLY A 124 22.11 13.26 19.26
C GLY A 124 22.61 14.15 18.12
N THR A 125 21.76 14.49 17.15
CA THR A 125 22.16 15.36 16.02
C THR A 125 22.25 16.81 16.51
N PRO A 126 23.40 17.49 16.33
CA PRO A 126 23.53 18.88 16.74
C PRO A 126 22.69 19.81 15.85
N ALA A 127 22.06 20.79 16.48
CA ALA A 127 21.32 21.83 15.80
C ALA A 127 22.29 22.78 15.05
N LYS A 128 21.87 23.23 13.87
CA LYS A 128 22.53 24.29 13.11
C LYS A 128 22.15 25.64 13.69
N LYS A 129 23.15 26.49 13.91
CA LYS A 129 22.95 27.86 14.37
C LYS A 129 22.42 28.72 13.23
N ALA A 130 21.34 29.46 13.46
CA ALA A 130 20.85 30.42 12.48
C ALA A 130 21.82 31.62 12.35
N PRO A 131 21.95 32.23 11.16
CA PRO A 131 22.75 33.44 11.00
C PRO A 131 22.27 34.55 11.93
N GLY A 132 23.17 35.10 12.75
CA GLY A 132 22.86 36.16 13.71
C GLY A 132 22.35 35.71 15.08
N ASN A 133 22.15 34.40 15.29
CA ASN A 133 21.84 33.85 16.62
C ASN A 133 23.13 33.51 17.38
N ASN A 134 23.09 33.65 18.70
CA ASN A 134 24.16 33.25 19.61
C ASN A 134 24.15 31.74 19.87
N TYR A 135 22.96 31.12 19.92
CA TYR A 135 22.78 29.71 20.25
C TYR A 135 22.09 28.90 19.16
N ALA A 136 22.55 27.66 18.96
CA ALA A 136 21.87 26.68 18.13
C ALA A 136 20.88 25.87 18.98
N HIS A 137 19.68 25.65 18.46
CA HIS A 137 18.60 25.00 19.22
C HIS A 137 17.60 24.32 18.27
N ILE A 138 16.89 23.30 18.77
CA ILE A 138 15.93 22.52 17.98
C ILE A 138 14.55 23.19 17.90
N CYS A 139 13.85 22.97 16.79
CA CYS A 139 12.51 23.48 16.56
C CYS A 139 11.48 22.46 17.05
N VAL A 140 10.78 22.77 18.14
CA VAL A 140 9.76 21.90 18.75
C VAL A 140 8.38 22.57 18.74
N PRO A 141 7.30 21.80 18.55
CA PRO A 141 5.92 22.30 18.70
C PRO A 141 5.64 22.73 20.15
N VAL A 142 4.68 23.63 20.36
CA VAL A 142 4.15 23.93 21.70
C VAL A 142 3.02 22.96 21.99
N ILE A 143 3.31 21.97 22.81
CA ILE A 143 2.35 20.92 23.20
C ILE A 143 2.17 20.98 24.72
N ASN A 144 0.92 21.11 25.14
CA ASN A 144 0.46 20.95 26.51
C ASN A 144 -0.85 20.14 26.52
N GLU A 145 -1.38 19.83 27.70
CA GLU A 145 -2.60 19.01 27.85
C GLU A 145 -3.85 19.59 27.14
N ASN A 146 -3.84 20.90 26.86
CA ASN A 146 -4.92 21.62 26.18
C ASN A 146 -4.55 22.09 24.76
N SER A 147 -3.38 21.68 24.23
CA SER A 147 -3.01 22.02 22.86
C SER A 147 -4.00 21.37 21.90
N VAL A 148 -4.40 22.13 20.88
CA VAL A 148 -5.22 21.66 19.77
C VAL A 148 -4.73 22.32 18.48
N TRP A 149 -4.92 21.63 17.36
CA TRP A 149 -4.77 22.25 16.05
C TRP A 149 -5.84 23.32 15.84
N HIS A 150 -5.41 24.48 15.36
CA HIS A 150 -6.30 25.59 15.06
C HIS A 150 -6.69 25.60 13.59
N GLN A 151 -7.99 25.55 13.30
CA GLN A 151 -8.51 25.56 11.93
C GLN A 151 -9.76 26.44 11.82
N VAL A 152 -10.09 26.83 10.58
CA VAL A 152 -11.19 27.77 10.31
C VAL A 152 -12.57 27.11 10.46
N ASP A 153 -12.68 25.82 10.12
CA ASP A 153 -13.95 25.09 10.16
C ASP A 153 -13.86 23.86 11.08
N SER A 154 -14.62 23.88 12.17
CA SER A 154 -14.71 22.77 13.13
C SER A 154 -16.07 22.08 13.12
N LYS A 155 -16.89 22.29 12.07
CA LYS A 155 -18.23 21.69 11.96
C LYS A 155 -18.22 20.25 11.46
N VAL A 156 -17.09 19.80 10.89
CA VAL A 156 -16.93 18.41 10.42
C VAL A 156 -16.43 17.56 11.59
N LEU A 157 -17.29 16.68 12.09
CA LEU A 157 -17.04 15.88 13.30
C LEU A 157 -16.90 14.39 12.95
N ILE A 158 -16.09 13.68 13.73
CA ILE A 158 -16.08 12.21 13.77
C ILE A 158 -16.55 11.71 15.13
N GLU A 159 -17.23 10.57 15.12
CA GLU A 159 -17.65 9.86 16.32
C GLU A 159 -16.48 9.01 16.84
N LEU A 160 -16.05 9.32 18.05
CA LEU A 160 -15.03 8.60 18.80
C LEU A 160 -15.72 7.63 19.75
N LYS A 161 -15.48 6.32 19.56
CA LYS A 161 -16.13 5.21 20.31
C LYS A 161 -16.21 5.43 21.84
N GLN A 162 -15.27 6.17 22.43
CA GLN A 162 -15.19 6.39 23.88
C GLN A 162 -15.25 7.86 24.31
N LYS A 163 -15.26 8.84 23.39
CA LYS A 163 -15.11 10.28 23.71
C LYS A 163 -16.18 11.19 23.10
N GLY A 164 -17.21 10.64 22.46
CA GLY A 164 -18.27 11.43 21.81
C GLY A 164 -17.84 11.91 20.44
N TYR A 165 -18.03 13.20 20.11
CA TYR A 165 -17.69 13.77 18.80
C TYR A 165 -16.47 14.68 18.88
N ALA A 166 -15.55 14.58 17.92
CA ALA A 166 -14.38 15.45 17.81
C ALA A 166 -14.25 16.04 16.39
N PRO A 167 -13.81 17.31 16.23
CA PRO A 167 -13.55 17.88 14.91
C PRO A 167 -12.41 17.17 14.17
N ILE A 168 -12.65 16.88 12.89
CA ILE A 168 -11.63 16.34 11.97
C ILE A 168 -10.56 17.40 11.74
N LEU A 169 -9.30 16.98 11.68
CA LEU A 169 -8.18 17.84 11.30
C LEU A 169 -8.19 18.12 9.79
N LEU A 170 -8.23 19.40 9.43
CA LEU A 170 -8.21 19.86 8.03
C LEU A 170 -6.80 20.27 7.59
N GLU A 171 -6.51 20.18 6.29
CA GLU A 171 -5.21 20.60 5.73
C GLU A 171 -4.87 22.08 6.02
N SER A 172 -5.89 22.93 6.17
CA SER A 172 -5.73 24.34 6.51
C SER A 172 -5.38 24.61 7.97
N ALA A 173 -5.35 23.57 8.81
CA ALA A 173 -5.05 23.71 10.22
C ALA A 173 -3.61 24.13 10.47
N VAL A 174 -3.40 24.83 11.58
CA VAL A 174 -2.09 25.32 12.01
C VAL A 174 -1.84 24.98 13.47
N LEU A 175 -0.57 24.75 13.76
CA LEU A 175 -0.01 24.69 15.11
C LEU A 175 1.14 25.68 15.20
N VAL A 176 1.64 25.97 16.40
CA VAL A 176 2.78 26.87 16.61
C VAL A 176 3.94 26.13 17.25
N CYS A 177 5.16 26.47 16.83
CA CYS A 177 6.38 26.05 17.52
C CYS A 177 6.70 26.99 18.68
N GLN A 178 7.58 26.56 19.58
CA GLN A 178 7.95 27.30 20.80
C GLN A 178 8.36 28.75 20.52
N TYR A 179 9.00 29.01 19.37
CA TYR A 179 9.50 30.33 18.99
C TYR A 179 8.58 31.11 18.05
N GLY A 180 7.30 30.74 17.98
CA GLY A 180 6.28 31.45 17.21
C GLY A 180 6.28 31.13 15.71
N GLY A 181 6.97 30.08 15.28
CA GLY A 181 6.89 29.59 13.90
C GLY A 181 5.59 28.85 13.64
N ILE A 182 4.96 29.11 12.50
CA ILE A 182 3.71 28.43 12.12
C ILE A 182 4.06 27.05 11.55
N ILE A 183 3.44 26.01 12.11
CA ILE A 183 3.48 24.62 11.64
C ILE A 183 2.24 24.39 10.79
N ARG A 184 2.43 23.88 9.58
CA ARG A 184 1.38 23.61 8.59
C ARG A 184 1.46 22.17 8.11
N ILE A 185 0.32 21.63 7.71
CA ILE A 185 0.27 20.43 6.89
C ILE A 185 0.79 20.81 5.50
N LYS A 186 1.93 20.21 5.12
CA LYS A 186 2.55 20.45 3.82
C LYS A 186 2.01 19.49 2.77
N GLU A 187 1.84 18.24 3.17
CA GLU A 187 1.37 17.18 2.29
C GLU A 187 0.53 16.21 3.11
N VAL A 188 -0.73 16.07 2.71
CA VAL A 188 -1.54 14.92 3.13
C VAL A 188 -1.15 13.75 2.23
N PRO A 189 -0.94 12.53 2.76
CA PRO A 189 -0.58 11.37 1.95
C PRO A 189 -1.60 11.23 0.84
N SER A 190 -1.18 11.57 -0.37
CA SER A 190 -2.00 11.44 -1.58
C SER A 190 -2.21 9.98 -1.94
N SER A 191 -1.37 9.12 -1.35
CA SER A 191 -1.54 7.70 -1.34
C SER A 191 -2.80 7.35 -0.54
N ALA A 192 -3.89 7.21 -1.29
CA ALA A 192 -4.41 5.85 -1.37
C ALA A 192 -3.20 4.89 -1.28
N LYS A 193 -3.16 4.00 -0.27
CA LYS A 193 -2.90 2.62 -0.69
C LYS A 193 -3.78 2.51 -1.93
N GLU A 194 -3.21 2.51 -3.14
CA GLU A 194 -4.04 2.30 -4.32
C GLU A 194 -4.93 1.16 -3.89
N ILE A 195 -6.24 1.42 -3.79
CA ILE A 195 -7.17 0.32 -3.72
C ILE A 195 -7.08 -0.16 -5.15
N CYS A 196 -5.98 -0.85 -5.46
CA CYS A 196 -5.82 -1.64 -6.65
C CYS A 196 -7.04 -2.51 -6.57
N GLU A 197 -7.95 -2.28 -7.51
CA GLU A 197 -9.24 -2.94 -7.51
C GLU A 197 -8.96 -4.44 -7.36
N LYS A 198 -9.49 -5.02 -6.27
CA LYS A 198 -9.29 -6.44 -6.01
C LYS A 198 -10.09 -7.19 -7.06
N ILE A 199 -9.42 -8.05 -7.82
CA ILE A 199 -10.06 -8.86 -8.84
C ILE A 199 -10.00 -10.34 -8.47
N GLU A 200 -11.02 -11.07 -8.91
CA GLU A 200 -11.07 -12.51 -8.81
C GLU A 200 -10.46 -13.11 -10.09
N ILE A 201 -9.32 -13.79 -9.95
CA ILE A 201 -8.68 -14.54 -11.04
C ILE A 201 -9.23 -15.96 -11.06
N ALA A 202 -9.42 -16.55 -9.88
CA ALA A 202 -10.13 -17.79 -9.64
C ALA A 202 -10.89 -17.68 -8.30
N PRO A 203 -11.86 -18.58 -8.00
CA PRO A 203 -12.66 -18.50 -6.78
C PRO A 203 -11.85 -18.41 -5.47
N TRP A 204 -10.62 -18.94 -5.48
CA TRP A 204 -9.68 -18.94 -4.36
C TRP A 204 -8.48 -17.99 -4.56
N LEU A 205 -8.27 -17.46 -5.78
CA LEU A 205 -7.12 -16.64 -6.14
C LEU A 205 -7.55 -15.21 -6.49
N PHE A 206 -7.15 -14.28 -5.65
CA PHE A 206 -7.42 -12.86 -5.83
C PHE A 206 -6.16 -12.08 -6.12
N GLY A 207 -6.27 -11.15 -7.06
CA GLY A 207 -5.22 -10.19 -7.41
C GLY A 207 -5.71 -8.77 -7.31
N TYR A 208 -4.88 -7.86 -7.80
CA TYR A 208 -5.03 -6.42 -7.69
C TYR A 208 -4.73 -5.79 -9.05
N ARG A 209 -5.63 -4.97 -9.60
CA ARG A 209 -5.40 -4.26 -10.87
C ARG A 209 -4.19 -3.33 -10.76
N GLY A 210 -3.40 -3.25 -11.83
CA GLY A 210 -2.23 -2.38 -11.94
C GLY A 210 -0.91 -3.08 -11.59
N LYS A 211 0.00 -2.31 -10.98
CA LYS A 211 1.35 -2.79 -10.64
C LYS A 211 1.58 -2.68 -9.13
N PRO A 212 2.37 -3.60 -8.54
CA PRO A 212 2.68 -3.54 -7.11
C PRO A 212 3.53 -2.31 -6.78
N ASN A 213 3.48 -1.89 -5.52
CA ASN A 213 4.35 -0.84 -5.02
C ASN A 213 5.78 -1.38 -4.75
N VAL A 214 6.70 -1.14 -5.68
CA VAL A 214 8.04 -1.77 -5.70
C VAL A 214 9.10 -0.97 -4.93
N VAL A 215 8.86 -0.67 -3.65
CA VAL A 215 9.93 -0.12 -2.81
C VAL A 215 10.81 -1.27 -2.32
N ASN A 216 12.10 -1.26 -2.70
CA ASN A 216 13.12 -2.25 -2.31
C ASN A 216 12.90 -3.69 -2.83
N GLY A 217 11.99 -3.92 -3.78
CA GLY A 217 11.81 -5.21 -4.45
C GLY A 217 12.78 -5.38 -5.62
N ARG A 218 13.43 -6.55 -5.74
CA ARG A 218 14.26 -6.90 -6.89
C ARG A 218 13.40 -7.51 -7.99
N SER A 219 13.45 -6.90 -9.17
CA SER A 219 12.83 -7.42 -10.39
C SER A 219 13.47 -8.74 -10.85
N VAL A 220 12.62 -9.68 -11.27
CA VAL A 220 12.97 -10.90 -11.98
C VAL A 220 12.20 -10.93 -13.29
N LYS A 221 12.93 -10.88 -14.39
CA LYS A 221 12.38 -11.01 -15.75
C LYS A 221 12.76 -12.36 -16.31
N PHE A 222 11.99 -12.82 -17.28
CA PHE A 222 12.13 -14.16 -17.83
C PHE A 222 11.88 -14.15 -19.34
N SER A 223 12.50 -15.12 -20.02
CA SER A 223 12.57 -15.20 -21.47
C SER A 223 11.40 -16.00 -22.06
N SER A 224 10.43 -15.31 -22.68
CA SER A 224 9.34 -15.96 -23.41
C SER A 224 9.83 -16.99 -24.44
N LYS A 225 10.98 -16.73 -25.08
CA LYS A 225 11.63 -17.66 -26.01
C LYS A 225 12.10 -18.94 -25.34
N GLU A 226 12.64 -18.87 -24.12
CA GLU A 226 13.07 -20.07 -23.40
C GLU A 226 11.89 -20.91 -22.96
N ARG A 227 10.82 -20.27 -22.45
CA ARG A 227 9.57 -20.95 -22.09
C ARG A 227 8.94 -21.64 -23.30
N GLN A 228 8.91 -20.99 -24.46
CA GLN A 228 8.35 -21.58 -25.68
C GLN A 228 9.10 -22.84 -26.17
N LYS A 229 10.40 -22.99 -25.87
CA LYS A 229 11.15 -24.20 -26.24
C LYS A 229 10.57 -25.46 -25.60
N LEU A 230 9.96 -25.34 -24.41
CA LEU A 230 9.35 -26.45 -23.70
C LEU A 230 8.11 -27.00 -24.43
N ASN A 231 7.39 -26.19 -25.21
CA ASN A 231 6.23 -26.65 -26.00
C ASN A 231 6.62 -27.68 -27.07
N ASN A 232 7.89 -27.74 -27.46
CA ASN A 232 8.39 -28.68 -28.45
C ASN A 232 8.79 -30.03 -27.85
N ILE A 233 8.74 -30.18 -26.52
CA ILE A 233 9.13 -31.41 -25.84
C ILE A 233 7.96 -32.40 -25.92
N LYS A 234 8.25 -33.60 -26.45
CA LYS A 234 7.27 -34.67 -26.59
C LYS A 234 6.72 -35.09 -25.22
N GLY A 235 5.40 -35.00 -25.07
CA GLY A 235 4.68 -35.42 -23.86
C GLY A 235 4.32 -34.29 -22.90
N VAL A 236 4.85 -33.09 -23.11
CA VAL A 236 4.41 -31.87 -22.41
C VAL A 236 3.02 -31.48 -22.92
N LYS A 237 2.05 -31.33 -22.02
CA LYS A 237 0.66 -31.00 -22.34
C LYS A 237 0.30 -29.63 -21.82
N GLY A 238 0.42 -28.61 -22.68
CA GLY A 238 0.14 -27.23 -22.31
C GLY A 238 1.19 -26.68 -21.34
N ILE A 239 1.50 -25.40 -21.49
CA ILE A 239 2.39 -24.70 -20.57
C ILE A 239 1.60 -23.59 -19.94
N ASP A 240 1.41 -23.71 -18.63
CA ASP A 240 0.78 -22.67 -17.83
C ASP A 240 1.82 -21.97 -16.97
N TRP A 241 1.46 -20.82 -16.39
CA TRP A 241 2.41 -20.05 -15.58
C TRP A 241 2.49 -20.55 -14.14
N TYR A 242 1.52 -21.36 -13.73
CA TYR A 242 1.32 -21.87 -12.39
C TYR A 242 1.26 -23.40 -12.34
N SER A 243 1.52 -23.96 -11.16
CA SER A 243 1.33 -25.37 -10.79
C SER A 243 1.06 -25.46 -9.28
N TYR A 244 1.01 -26.69 -8.71
CA TYR A 244 0.65 -26.93 -7.31
C TYR A 244 1.55 -27.98 -6.65
N GLU A 245 2.03 -27.70 -5.43
CA GLU A 245 2.85 -28.64 -4.62
C GLU A 245 2.01 -29.64 -3.82
N ASN A 246 0.72 -29.35 -3.63
CA ASN A 246 -0.21 -30.19 -2.88
C ASN A 246 0.12 -30.38 -1.39
N ARG A 247 0.65 -29.35 -0.73
CA ARG A 247 0.93 -29.37 0.71
C ARG A 247 -0.25 -28.84 1.53
N THR A 248 -0.23 -29.15 2.82
CA THR A 248 -1.17 -28.65 3.84
C THR A 248 -0.49 -27.74 4.87
N GLY A 249 0.79 -27.39 4.67
CA GLY A 249 1.58 -26.62 5.62
C GLY A 249 3.06 -26.52 5.21
N PRO A 250 3.91 -25.93 6.08
CA PRO A 250 5.32 -25.74 5.77
C PRO A 250 6.08 -27.07 5.65
N ASN A 251 7.18 -27.04 4.90
CA ASN A 251 8.12 -28.14 4.88
C ASN A 251 8.87 -28.24 6.21
N VAL A 252 9.15 -29.46 6.68
CA VAL A 252 9.94 -29.70 7.90
C VAL A 252 11.29 -29.00 7.87
N TYR A 253 11.90 -28.89 6.69
CA TYR A 253 13.19 -28.21 6.53
C TYR A 253 13.09 -26.68 6.51
N THR A 254 11.95 -26.12 6.09
CA THR A 254 11.73 -24.67 6.01
C THR A 254 11.10 -24.11 7.28
N ALA A 255 10.39 -24.94 8.05
CA ALA A 255 9.72 -24.57 9.29
C ALA A 255 10.61 -23.77 10.28
N PRO A 256 11.91 -24.09 10.50
CA PRO A 256 12.78 -23.30 11.38
C PRO A 256 13.00 -21.85 10.92
N TYR A 257 12.84 -21.54 9.64
CA TYR A 257 12.99 -20.18 9.10
C TYR A 257 11.68 -19.37 9.10
N LEU A 258 10.58 -20.06 9.34
CA LEU A 258 9.21 -19.55 9.30
C LEU A 258 8.60 -19.41 10.71
N GLU A 259 9.42 -19.41 11.75
CA GLU A 259 8.97 -19.24 13.13
C GLU A 259 8.05 -18.02 13.26
N ASN A 260 6.85 -18.25 13.84
CA ASN A 260 5.76 -17.27 14.02
C ASN A 260 4.97 -16.87 12.75
N ARG A 261 5.19 -17.51 11.60
CA ARG A 261 4.31 -17.34 10.44
C ARG A 261 3.11 -18.29 10.50
N THR A 262 1.96 -17.82 10.04
CA THR A 262 0.75 -18.65 9.96
C THR A 262 0.59 -19.28 8.59
N PHE A 263 0.03 -20.50 8.55
CA PHE A 263 -0.39 -21.18 7.34
C PHE A 263 -1.90 -21.39 7.40
N ASN A 264 -2.63 -20.43 6.86
CA ASN A 264 -4.09 -20.46 6.79
C ASN A 264 -4.50 -21.34 5.60
N ILE A 265 -5.31 -22.36 5.86
CA ILE A 265 -5.87 -23.24 4.83
C ILE A 265 -7.25 -22.70 4.45
N GLY A 266 -7.41 -22.30 3.19
CA GLY A 266 -8.69 -21.86 2.66
C GLY A 266 -9.59 -23.02 2.24
N GLN A 267 -10.78 -22.71 1.72
CA GLN A 267 -11.82 -23.70 1.43
C GLN A 267 -11.44 -24.64 0.28
N ASP A 268 -10.65 -24.15 -0.68
CA ASP A 268 -10.17 -24.92 -1.83
C ASP A 268 -8.79 -25.55 -1.57
N GLY A 269 -8.23 -25.37 -0.36
CA GLY A 269 -6.93 -25.92 0.05
C GLY A 269 -5.74 -25.02 -0.29
N GLU A 270 -5.99 -23.80 -0.72
CA GLU A 270 -4.99 -22.75 -0.86
C GLU A 270 -4.36 -22.41 0.49
N LEU A 271 -3.06 -22.09 0.47
CA LEU A 271 -2.31 -21.70 1.65
C LEU A 271 -2.00 -20.21 1.60
N THR A 272 -2.39 -19.49 2.65
CA THR A 272 -2.07 -18.07 2.82
C THR A 272 -1.40 -17.78 4.15
N ASP A 273 -0.70 -16.65 4.23
CA ASP A 273 -0.13 -16.15 5.48
C ASP A 273 -1.15 -15.32 6.30
N GLU A 274 -0.70 -14.71 7.40
CA GLU A 274 -1.52 -13.89 8.29
C GLU A 274 -2.10 -12.64 7.61
N SER A 275 -1.51 -12.22 6.50
CA SER A 275 -1.94 -11.07 5.70
C SER A 275 -2.78 -11.47 4.48
N GLY A 276 -3.07 -12.76 4.31
CA GLY A 276 -3.80 -13.28 3.15
C GLY A 276 -2.96 -13.43 1.88
N ARG A 277 -1.63 -13.38 1.98
CA ARG A 277 -0.71 -13.55 0.84
C ARG A 277 -0.48 -15.04 0.58
N TYR A 278 -0.42 -15.43 -0.68
CA TYR A 278 -0.33 -16.84 -1.07
C TYR A 278 1.06 -17.43 -0.86
N TRP A 279 1.16 -18.61 -0.25
CA TRP A 279 2.41 -19.34 -0.14
C TRP A 279 2.78 -19.97 -1.49
N ILE A 280 3.99 -19.66 -1.97
CA ILE A 280 4.49 -20.12 -3.26
C ILE A 280 5.88 -20.73 -3.19
N THR A 281 6.14 -21.64 -4.12
CA THR A 281 7.41 -22.30 -4.40
C THR A 281 7.96 -21.76 -5.72
N LEU A 282 9.25 -21.47 -5.76
CA LEU A 282 9.93 -20.81 -6.87
C LEU A 282 11.22 -21.53 -7.25
N GLY A 283 11.70 -21.26 -8.47
CA GLY A 283 13.01 -21.74 -8.92
C GLY A 283 14.17 -21.02 -8.24
N PRO A 284 15.35 -21.65 -8.13
CA PRO A 284 16.48 -21.10 -7.39
C PRO A 284 16.98 -19.75 -7.95
N LYS A 285 16.99 -19.59 -9.27
CA LYS A 285 17.45 -18.34 -9.93
C LYS A 285 16.41 -17.21 -9.88
N VAL A 286 15.17 -17.51 -9.46
CA VAL A 286 14.19 -16.47 -9.11
C VAL A 286 14.60 -15.78 -7.81
N ILE A 287 14.99 -16.54 -6.80
CA ILE A 287 15.38 -16.03 -5.47
C ILE A 287 16.81 -15.49 -5.47
N LEU A 288 17.74 -16.24 -6.05
CA LEU A 288 19.16 -15.93 -6.15
C LEU A 288 19.61 -15.94 -7.62
N PRO A 289 19.65 -14.79 -8.32
CA PRO A 289 19.91 -14.75 -9.77
C PRO A 289 21.22 -15.39 -10.21
N ASN A 290 22.25 -15.28 -9.37
CA ASN A 290 23.58 -15.85 -9.62
C ASN A 290 23.74 -17.22 -8.96
N TYR A 291 22.64 -17.92 -8.65
CA TYR A 291 22.70 -19.26 -8.08
C TYR A 291 23.43 -20.20 -9.03
N PRO A 292 24.49 -20.88 -8.57
CA PRO A 292 25.39 -21.59 -9.46
C PRO A 292 24.77 -22.92 -9.92
N ASP A 293 25.15 -23.39 -11.11
CA ASP A 293 24.64 -24.66 -11.65
C ASP A 293 25.14 -25.88 -10.84
N ASN A 294 26.14 -25.68 -9.98
CA ASN A 294 26.60 -26.67 -9.01
C ASN A 294 26.05 -26.52 -7.58
N GLY A 295 25.08 -25.63 -7.38
CA GLY A 295 24.41 -25.48 -6.10
C GLY A 295 23.60 -26.72 -5.70
N LYS A 296 23.43 -26.94 -4.39
CA LYS A 296 22.89 -28.20 -3.84
C LYS A 296 21.37 -28.21 -3.70
N LEU A 297 20.72 -27.05 -3.80
CA LEU A 297 19.29 -26.84 -3.58
C LEU A 297 18.86 -27.31 -2.20
N VAL A 298 19.61 -26.89 -1.18
CA VAL A 298 19.29 -27.17 0.22
C VAL A 298 18.75 -25.91 0.89
N THR A 299 17.82 -26.07 1.82
CA THR A 299 17.10 -24.97 2.47
C THR A 299 18.04 -23.92 3.09
N SER A 300 19.18 -24.34 3.65
CA SER A 300 20.15 -23.42 4.24
C SER A 300 20.80 -22.46 3.24
N GLU A 301 20.82 -22.76 1.94
CA GLU A 301 21.34 -21.85 0.90
C GLU A 301 20.38 -20.67 0.64
N PHE A 302 19.13 -20.76 1.09
CA PHE A 302 18.07 -19.78 0.82
C PHE A 302 17.47 -19.15 2.08
N GLY A 303 18.01 -19.48 3.27
CA GLY A 303 17.43 -19.14 4.57
C GLY A 303 17.01 -17.68 4.74
N ASP A 304 17.82 -16.74 4.24
CA ASP A 304 17.57 -15.30 4.33
C ASP A 304 16.35 -14.83 3.51
N TYR A 305 15.90 -15.65 2.56
CA TYR A 305 14.74 -15.36 1.71
C TYR A 305 13.49 -16.15 2.10
N ILE A 306 13.60 -17.13 3.00
CA ILE A 306 12.44 -17.93 3.40
C ILE A 306 11.46 -17.06 4.20
N GLY A 307 10.21 -17.03 3.73
CA GLY A 307 9.16 -16.15 4.25
C GLY A 307 9.23 -14.72 3.73
N CYS A 308 10.04 -14.43 2.71
CA CYS A 308 10.07 -13.12 2.10
C CYS A 308 8.84 -12.87 1.21
N ARG A 309 8.43 -11.61 1.09
CA ARG A 309 7.35 -11.22 0.19
C ARG A 309 7.81 -11.41 -1.25
N VAL A 310 6.89 -11.82 -2.11
CA VAL A 310 7.05 -11.86 -3.56
C VAL A 310 5.76 -11.34 -4.19
N ASP A 311 5.85 -10.35 -5.06
CA ASP A 311 4.71 -9.95 -5.88
C ASP A 311 4.88 -10.55 -7.28
N VAL A 312 3.84 -11.20 -7.79
CA VAL A 312 3.82 -11.79 -9.13
C VAL A 312 2.97 -10.91 -10.03
N VAL A 313 3.59 -10.31 -11.04
CA VAL A 313 2.90 -9.48 -12.02
C VAL A 313 2.43 -10.34 -13.18
N LEU A 314 1.13 -10.26 -13.43
CA LEU A 314 0.38 -10.95 -14.46
C LEU A 314 -0.09 -9.95 -15.51
N PHE A 315 -0.19 -10.42 -16.75
CA PHE A 315 -0.79 -9.68 -17.86
C PHE A 315 -1.89 -10.53 -18.50
N ASP A 316 -3.10 -9.98 -18.56
CA ASP A 316 -4.23 -10.56 -19.29
C ASP A 316 -4.24 -10.00 -20.72
N ALA A 317 -3.96 -10.86 -21.68
CA ALA A 317 -3.94 -10.46 -23.09
C ALA A 317 -5.34 -10.16 -23.66
N ASN A 318 -6.41 -10.62 -23.00
CA ASN A 318 -7.78 -10.39 -23.46
C ASN A 318 -8.28 -8.99 -23.09
N GLU A 319 -7.92 -8.53 -21.89
CA GLU A 319 -8.32 -7.22 -21.34
C GLU A 319 -7.24 -6.14 -21.53
N ASP A 320 -6.06 -6.51 -22.07
CA ASP A 320 -4.87 -5.65 -22.23
C ASP A 320 -4.47 -4.95 -20.91
N GLU A 321 -4.42 -5.72 -19.83
CA GLU A 321 -4.28 -5.18 -18.48
C GLU A 321 -3.25 -5.93 -17.62
N TYR A 322 -2.61 -5.17 -16.73
CA TYR A 322 -1.73 -5.70 -15.69
C TYR A 322 -2.50 -5.93 -14.39
N VAL A 323 -2.17 -7.04 -13.75
CA VAL A 323 -2.65 -7.43 -12.43
C VAL A 323 -1.47 -7.94 -11.64
N TYR A 324 -1.48 -7.81 -10.32
CA TYR A 324 -0.52 -8.52 -9.49
C TYR A 324 -1.19 -9.32 -8.37
N ILE A 325 -0.56 -10.42 -7.98
CA ILE A 325 -0.91 -11.18 -6.79
C ILE A 325 0.21 -11.04 -5.76
N GLU A 326 -0.17 -10.96 -4.49
CA GLU A 326 0.78 -10.88 -3.38
C GLU A 326 1.03 -12.27 -2.81
N CYS A 327 2.30 -12.63 -2.71
CA CYS A 327 2.72 -13.97 -2.31
C CYS A 327 3.86 -13.91 -1.28
N VAL A 328 4.18 -15.08 -0.73
CA VAL A 328 5.29 -15.31 0.19
C VAL A 328 6.05 -16.56 -0.24
N PHE A 329 7.37 -16.46 -0.31
CA PHE A 329 8.21 -17.61 -0.64
C PHE A 329 8.24 -18.61 0.53
N SER A 330 7.78 -19.83 0.29
CA SER A 330 7.66 -20.91 1.28
C SER A 330 9.01 -21.50 1.71
N GLY A 331 10.06 -21.29 0.91
CA GLY A 331 11.36 -21.93 1.05
C GLY A 331 11.46 -23.29 0.36
N ASP A 332 10.37 -23.82 -0.17
CA ASP A 332 10.43 -24.95 -1.09
C ASP A 332 10.99 -24.47 -2.43
N ILE A 333 11.88 -25.26 -3.03
CA ILE A 333 12.62 -24.88 -4.24
C ILE A 333 12.31 -25.87 -5.35
N LYS A 334 11.89 -25.35 -6.50
CA LYS A 334 11.62 -26.15 -7.70
C LYS A 334 12.91 -26.80 -8.21
N ALA A 335 13.09 -28.09 -7.97
CA ALA A 335 14.33 -28.80 -8.29
C ALA A 335 14.51 -29.14 -9.77
N HIS A 336 13.42 -29.22 -10.55
CA HIS A 336 13.41 -29.63 -11.95
C HIS A 336 13.47 -28.44 -12.92
N THR A 337 14.29 -27.45 -12.61
CA THR A 337 14.35 -26.15 -13.31
C THR A 337 15.61 -25.95 -14.18
N TYR A 338 16.41 -26.99 -14.43
CA TYR A 338 17.66 -26.88 -15.20
C TYR A 338 17.41 -26.63 -16.70
N SER A 339 18.12 -25.72 -17.38
CA SER A 339 19.33 -24.98 -16.97
C SER A 339 19.10 -23.53 -16.56
N ASN A 340 17.85 -23.07 -16.60
CA ASN A 340 17.54 -21.65 -16.44
C ASN A 340 17.21 -21.26 -14.99
N GLY A 341 16.81 -22.20 -14.14
CA GLY A 341 16.53 -21.95 -12.72
C GLY A 341 15.25 -21.20 -12.41
N ILE A 342 14.36 -21.06 -13.40
CA ILE A 342 13.13 -20.30 -13.33
C ILE A 342 11.94 -21.21 -13.69
N TYR A 343 11.92 -21.74 -14.92
CA TYR A 343 10.85 -22.61 -15.43
C TYR A 343 11.00 -24.03 -14.97
N GLN A 344 9.90 -24.71 -14.66
CA GLN A 344 9.93 -26.17 -14.52
C GLN A 344 10.17 -26.82 -15.90
N THR A 345 11.32 -27.45 -16.05
CA THR A 345 11.83 -28.01 -17.31
C THR A 345 11.79 -29.53 -17.36
N GLY A 346 11.49 -30.18 -16.23
CA GLY A 346 11.63 -31.62 -16.05
C GLY A 346 13.05 -32.11 -15.82
N HIS A 347 14.07 -31.29 -16.07
CA HIS A 347 15.47 -31.62 -15.80
C HIS A 347 15.87 -31.18 -14.38
N PRO A 348 16.33 -32.12 -13.53
CA PRO A 348 16.78 -31.77 -12.19
C PRO A 348 18.07 -30.96 -12.22
N TYR A 349 18.23 -30.08 -11.25
CA TYR A 349 19.45 -29.30 -11.08
C TYR A 349 20.67 -30.20 -10.84
N PRO A 350 21.78 -30.08 -11.59
CA PRO A 350 22.85 -31.09 -11.69
C PRO A 350 23.50 -31.58 -10.38
N ASN A 351 23.44 -30.80 -9.30
CA ASN A 351 24.02 -31.17 -7.99
C ASN A 351 22.99 -31.24 -6.86
N SER A 352 21.71 -31.15 -7.20
CA SER A 352 20.61 -31.30 -6.25
C SER A 352 20.44 -32.75 -5.80
N HIS A 353 19.75 -32.94 -4.67
CA HIS A 353 19.32 -34.28 -4.25
C HIS A 353 18.50 -34.97 -5.36
N SER A 354 17.61 -34.23 -6.04
CA SER A 354 16.80 -34.74 -7.14
C SER A 354 17.63 -35.25 -8.31
N ALA A 355 18.73 -34.58 -8.71
CA ALA A 355 19.57 -35.07 -9.80
C ALA A 355 20.30 -36.38 -9.50
N LYS A 356 20.48 -36.72 -8.21
CA LYS A 356 21.06 -38.00 -7.81
C LYS A 356 20.03 -39.13 -7.79
N ALA A 357 18.78 -38.79 -7.50
CA ALA A 357 17.70 -39.76 -7.30
C ALA A 357 16.83 -39.96 -8.54
N GLU A 358 16.72 -38.94 -9.39
CA GLU A 358 15.70 -38.85 -10.44
C GLU A 358 16.33 -38.40 -11.77
N PRO A 359 16.04 -39.08 -12.90
CA PRO A 359 16.37 -38.58 -14.23
C PRO A 359 15.36 -37.50 -14.67
N TYR A 360 15.46 -37.04 -15.92
CA TYR A 360 14.44 -36.20 -16.53
C TYR A 360 13.04 -36.82 -16.41
N LYS A 361 12.07 -35.99 -16.02
CA LYS A 361 10.65 -36.36 -15.87
C LYS A 361 9.76 -35.43 -16.69
N VAL A 362 8.99 -36.01 -17.61
CA VAL A 362 8.13 -35.26 -18.54
C VAL A 362 6.94 -34.63 -17.81
N GLU A 363 6.46 -35.26 -16.75
CA GLU A 363 5.41 -34.75 -15.87
C GLU A 363 5.82 -33.49 -15.10
N TYR A 364 7.13 -33.25 -14.99
CA TYR A 364 7.68 -32.02 -14.39
C TYR A 364 8.14 -31.03 -15.46
N ALA A 365 7.83 -31.23 -16.74
CA ALA A 365 8.20 -30.30 -17.80
C ALA A 365 7.01 -29.40 -18.19
N ASP A 366 6.35 -28.77 -17.21
CA ASP A 366 5.13 -27.97 -17.41
C ASP A 366 5.37 -26.48 -17.68
N GLY A 367 6.62 -26.00 -17.56
CA GLY A 367 7.00 -24.61 -17.81
C GLY A 367 6.44 -23.59 -16.81
N SER A 368 5.88 -24.04 -15.69
CA SER A 368 5.41 -23.20 -14.58
C SER A 368 6.56 -22.38 -13.99
N ILE A 369 6.25 -21.15 -13.60
CA ILE A 369 7.17 -20.23 -12.89
C ILE A 369 6.86 -20.25 -11.40
N VAL A 370 5.57 -20.27 -11.06
CA VAL A 370 5.05 -20.24 -9.69
C VAL A 370 4.39 -21.60 -9.38
N GLU A 371 4.77 -22.27 -8.29
CA GLU A 371 3.92 -23.35 -7.76
C GLU A 371 3.24 -22.85 -6.50
N PHE A 372 1.92 -22.90 -6.44
CA PHE A 372 1.23 -22.63 -5.19
C PHE A 372 1.51 -23.78 -4.23
N THR A 373 1.95 -23.46 -3.02
CA THR A 373 2.36 -24.48 -2.03
C THR A 373 1.18 -25.34 -1.58
N GLY A 374 -0.04 -24.78 -1.61
CA GLY A 374 -1.27 -25.46 -1.20
C GLY A 374 -1.72 -26.59 -2.13
N LYS A 375 -2.90 -27.14 -1.81
CA LYS A 375 -3.56 -28.16 -2.62
C LYS A 375 -4.05 -27.60 -3.94
N GLN A 376 -4.02 -28.43 -4.98
CA GLN A 376 -4.69 -28.11 -6.22
C GLN A 376 -6.20 -27.88 -5.96
N PRO A 377 -6.74 -26.71 -6.31
CA PRO A 377 -8.12 -26.32 -6.10
C PRO A 377 -9.07 -27.06 -7.06
N SER A 378 -10.36 -26.99 -6.78
CA SER A 378 -11.41 -27.56 -7.63
C SER A 378 -11.55 -26.84 -8.98
N SER A 379 -11.20 -25.55 -9.03
CA SER A 379 -11.30 -24.70 -10.22
C SER A 379 -10.10 -23.74 -10.32
N ASN A 380 -9.58 -23.60 -11.53
CA ASN A 380 -8.53 -22.61 -11.85
C ASN A 380 -9.11 -21.30 -12.39
N GLY A 381 -10.44 -21.14 -12.45
CA GLY A 381 -11.08 -19.93 -12.97
C GLY A 381 -10.51 -19.49 -14.32
N LYS A 382 -10.02 -18.25 -14.36
CA LYS A 382 -9.41 -17.61 -15.53
C LYS A 382 -7.88 -17.59 -15.48
N MET A 383 -7.23 -18.36 -14.61
CA MET A 383 -5.76 -18.27 -14.42
C MET A 383 -4.98 -18.44 -15.72
N SER A 384 -5.38 -19.38 -16.60
CA SER A 384 -4.72 -19.62 -17.89
C SER A 384 -4.86 -18.47 -18.91
N ASN A 385 -5.71 -17.47 -18.65
CA ASN A 385 -5.77 -16.25 -19.48
C ASN A 385 -4.58 -15.32 -19.23
N TYR A 386 -3.93 -15.47 -18.08
CA TYR A 386 -2.85 -14.61 -17.66
C TYR A 386 -1.49 -15.18 -18.06
N SER A 387 -0.54 -14.29 -18.25
CA SER A 387 0.87 -14.63 -18.33
C SER A 387 1.66 -13.86 -17.28
N VAL A 388 2.56 -14.55 -16.59
CA VAL A 388 3.50 -13.89 -15.68
C VAL A 388 4.45 -13.05 -16.54
N VAL A 389 4.67 -11.79 -16.16
CA VAL A 389 5.51 -10.80 -16.87
C VAL A 389 6.75 -10.41 -16.07
N GLU A 390 6.59 -10.27 -14.76
CA GLU A 390 7.69 -9.96 -13.84
C GLU A 390 7.38 -10.49 -12.45
N LEU A 391 8.41 -10.86 -11.68
CA LEU A 391 8.29 -11.06 -10.24
C LEU A 391 9.10 -9.98 -9.51
N PHE A 392 8.60 -9.51 -8.37
CA PHE A 392 9.36 -8.67 -7.45
C PHE A 392 9.63 -9.45 -6.16
N VAL A 393 10.90 -9.74 -5.89
CA VAL A 393 11.34 -10.45 -4.70
C VAL A 393 11.88 -9.43 -3.70
N TYR A 394 11.28 -9.37 -2.52
CA TYR A 394 11.69 -8.44 -1.47
C TYR A 394 12.63 -9.17 -0.52
N GLN A 395 13.76 -8.55 -0.15
CA GLN A 395 14.60 -9.12 0.90
C GLN A 395 13.87 -9.06 2.24
N LYS A 396 14.05 -10.10 3.07
CA LYS A 396 13.43 -10.21 4.40
C LYS A 396 13.87 -9.10 5.35
#